data_AF-A0A942C2G7-F1
#
_entry.id   AF-A0A942C2G7-F1
#
_cell.length_a   1.000
_cell.length_b   1.000
_cell.length_c   1.000
_cell.angle_alpha   90.00
_cell.angle_beta   90.00
_cell.angle_gamma   90.00
#
_symmetry.space_group_name_H-M   'P 1'
#
loop_
_entity.id
_entity.type
_entity.pdbx_description
1 polymer ?
#
loop_
_entity_poly.entity_id
_entity_poly.type
_entity_poly.pdbx_seq_one_letter_code
_entity_poly.pdbx_strand_id
1 'polypeptide(L)'
;MASTQNMCVRCVMDTTDPDIQFDETGVCNHCRYYDDLAQTVLLSEDEKAAKLQEVVAEIKAAGQGKSYDCILGISGGVDSTYLAHILKKLGLRPLAVHLDNGWNSELAVSNVEKVLKFLEIDLYTRVLDWEEFRDLQLSFLKASVPDAEIPTDHAIMSTLYQVTAEQGLRHIISGANVVTEAVLPTSWTYGIGDWRYISGIHRQFGKEKLKSYPHFTRDQWYYYTFIKKINYVCLLDYLPYYKKEAMRVLEEELGWQYYGGKHYESIYTRFFQGYILPTKFNIDKRKAHLSNLICSDQMTREEALAELAHNAYLEDQSQADLEYVTKKLELTAHEFQMIMSLPRKSYKDYKTYQNVTSLDRLRVKALGVAKAGYQAKKKLSGA
;
A
#
# COMPACT_ATOMS: atom_id res chain seq x y z
N MET A 1 -29.33 28.00 0.91
CA MET A 1 -28.18 27.91 -0.01
C MET A 1 -27.27 26.83 0.57
N ALA A 2 -27.09 25.70 -0.12
CA ALA A 2 -26.14 24.70 0.34
C ALA A 2 -24.75 25.34 0.28
N SER A 3 -24.09 25.46 1.44
CA SER A 3 -22.68 25.83 1.51
C SER A 3 -21.91 24.90 0.58
N THR A 4 -21.28 25.44 -0.46
CA THR A 4 -20.34 24.70 -1.34
C THR A 4 -19.09 24.42 -0.52
N GLN A 5 -19.20 23.44 0.36
CA GLN A 5 -18.10 22.98 1.16
C GLN A 5 -17.14 22.21 0.26
N ASN A 6 -15.95 22.76 0.09
CA ASN A 6 -14.93 22.15 -0.77
C ASN A 6 -14.02 21.20 0.00
N MET A 7 -13.95 21.31 1.33
CA MET A 7 -13.06 20.52 2.19
C MET A 7 -13.75 20.12 3.49
N CYS A 8 -13.43 18.91 3.98
CA CYS A 8 -13.96 18.39 5.24
C CYS A 8 -13.64 19.33 6.41
N VAL A 9 -14.58 19.49 7.35
CA VAL A 9 -14.33 20.28 8.57
C VAL A 9 -13.48 19.54 9.59
N ARG A 10 -13.48 18.20 9.57
CA ARG A 10 -12.69 17.36 10.49
C ARG A 10 -11.28 17.09 9.97
N CYS A 11 -11.16 16.65 8.71
CA CYS A 11 -9.87 16.31 8.10
C CYS A 11 -9.50 17.31 6.99
N VAL A 12 -8.58 16.91 6.09
CA VAL A 12 -8.11 17.73 4.98
C VAL A 12 -8.47 17.15 3.60
N MET A 13 -9.32 16.11 3.56
CA MET A 13 -9.91 15.61 2.30
C MET A 13 -10.86 16.65 1.70
N ASP A 14 -10.84 16.77 0.38
CA ASP A 14 -11.56 17.79 -0.37
C ASP A 14 -12.10 17.25 -1.71
N THR A 15 -12.74 18.13 -2.48
CA THR A 15 -13.37 17.79 -3.77
C THR A 15 -12.40 17.39 -4.89
N THR A 16 -11.09 17.28 -4.63
CA THR A 16 -10.16 16.61 -5.55
C THR A 16 -10.37 15.10 -5.58
N ASP A 17 -11.00 14.53 -4.55
CA ASP A 17 -11.58 13.19 -4.64
C ASP A 17 -12.98 13.29 -5.29
N PRO A 18 -13.18 12.73 -6.50
CA PRO A 18 -14.47 12.79 -7.18
C PRO A 18 -15.59 12.03 -6.46
N ASP A 19 -15.24 11.10 -5.55
CA ASP A 19 -16.20 10.29 -4.81
C ASP A 19 -16.47 10.85 -3.39
N ILE A 20 -15.94 12.03 -3.05
CA ILE A 20 -16.14 12.64 -1.73
C ILE A 20 -17.59 13.13 -1.56
N GLN A 21 -18.14 12.88 -0.37
CA GLN A 21 -19.47 13.35 0.03
C GLN A 21 -19.39 13.93 1.43
N PHE A 22 -20.01 15.07 1.65
CA PHE A 22 -20.11 15.73 2.96
C PHE A 22 -21.50 15.53 3.53
N ASP A 23 -21.59 15.25 4.84
CA ASP A 23 -22.85 15.26 5.56
C ASP A 23 -23.30 16.68 5.94
N GLU A 24 -24.45 16.80 6.61
CA GLU A 24 -25.02 18.10 7.02
C GLU A 24 -24.14 18.89 7.99
N THR A 25 -23.21 18.22 8.68
CA THR A 25 -22.22 18.84 9.58
C THR A 25 -20.91 19.18 8.88
N GLY A 26 -20.78 18.81 7.61
CA GLY A 26 -19.60 19.02 6.80
C GLY A 26 -18.47 18.00 7.01
N VAL A 27 -18.77 16.85 7.60
CA VAL A 27 -17.80 15.75 7.73
C VAL A 27 -17.89 14.86 6.50
N CYS A 28 -16.74 14.47 5.93
CA CYS A 28 -16.71 13.66 4.72
C CYS A 28 -16.95 12.17 4.99
N ASN A 29 -17.40 11.46 3.96
CA ASN A 29 -17.61 10.01 3.95
C ASN A 29 -16.36 9.21 4.38
N HIS A 30 -15.15 9.70 4.14
CA HIS A 30 -13.91 9.05 4.59
C HIS A 30 -13.73 9.07 6.10
N CYS A 31 -14.03 10.20 6.76
CA CYS A 31 -14.01 10.27 8.23
C CYS A 31 -15.08 9.36 8.84
N ARG A 32 -16.28 9.32 8.24
CA ARG A 32 -17.35 8.41 8.69
C ARG A 32 -16.95 6.94 8.53
N TYR A 33 -16.33 6.60 7.40
CA TYR A 33 -15.79 5.26 7.19
C TYR A 33 -14.69 4.92 8.20
N TYR A 34 -13.81 5.87 8.51
CA TYR A 34 -12.81 5.70 9.56
C TYR A 34 -13.46 5.40 10.91
N ASP A 35 -14.50 6.16 11.31
CA ASP A 35 -15.19 5.96 12.59
C ASP A 35 -15.84 4.56 12.66
N ASP A 36 -16.52 4.13 11.60
CA ASP A 36 -17.08 2.77 11.48
C ASP A 36 -15.98 1.70 11.65
N LEU A 37 -14.83 1.90 11.01
CA LEU A 37 -13.72 0.97 11.06
C LEU A 37 -13.06 0.96 12.44
N ALA A 38 -12.86 2.13 13.03
CA ALA A 38 -12.28 2.33 14.35
C ALA A 38 -13.08 1.59 15.43
N GLN A 39 -14.41 1.69 15.42
CA GLN A 39 -15.27 0.96 16.36
C GLN A 39 -15.12 -0.56 16.30
N THR A 40 -14.70 -1.08 15.15
CA THR A 40 -14.60 -2.52 14.93
C THR A 40 -13.17 -3.04 15.03
N VAL A 41 -12.15 -2.22 14.73
CA VAL A 41 -10.75 -2.65 14.67
C VAL A 41 -9.92 -2.10 15.83
N LEU A 42 -10.20 -0.89 16.32
CA LEU A 42 -9.48 -0.31 17.44
C LEU A 42 -10.04 -0.89 18.74
N LEU A 43 -9.35 -1.90 19.23
CA LEU A 43 -9.60 -2.53 20.51
C LEU A 43 -9.12 -1.63 21.66
N SER A 44 -9.66 -1.83 22.87
CA SER A 44 -9.05 -1.26 24.08
C SER A 44 -7.63 -1.81 24.29
N GLU A 45 -6.79 -1.13 25.06
CA GLU A 45 -5.39 -1.55 25.25
C GLU A 45 -5.28 -2.98 25.83
N ASP A 46 -6.16 -3.36 26.77
CA ASP A 46 -6.21 -4.71 27.33
C ASP A 46 -6.61 -5.76 26.27
N GLU A 47 -7.59 -5.43 25.42
CA GLU A 47 -8.02 -6.30 24.32
C GLU A 47 -6.95 -6.43 23.22
N LYS A 48 -6.23 -5.34 22.91
CA LYS A 48 -5.09 -5.34 21.99
C LYS A 48 -4.02 -6.31 22.48
N ALA A 49 -3.63 -6.19 23.75
CA ALA A 49 -2.60 -7.05 24.35
C ALA A 49 -3.00 -8.53 24.32
N ALA A 50 -4.24 -8.84 24.70
CA ALA A 50 -4.77 -10.21 24.65
C ALA A 50 -4.79 -10.75 23.20
N LYS A 51 -5.25 -9.94 22.24
CA LYS A 51 -5.33 -10.36 20.83
C LYS A 51 -3.95 -10.54 20.21
N LEU A 52 -3.00 -9.68 20.55
CA LEU A 52 -1.60 -9.82 20.13
C LEU A 52 -1.02 -11.16 20.61
N GLN A 53 -1.22 -11.51 21.88
CA GLN A 53 -0.76 -12.79 22.42
C GLN A 53 -1.38 -14.00 21.70
N GLU A 54 -2.69 -13.96 21.44
CA GLU A 54 -3.41 -15.00 20.69
C GLU A 54 -2.82 -15.18 19.29
N VAL A 55 -2.66 -14.07 18.54
CA VAL A 55 -2.13 -14.09 17.17
C VAL A 55 -0.69 -14.58 17.15
N VAL A 56 0.16 -14.13 18.08
CA VAL A 56 1.55 -14.60 18.18
C VAL A 56 1.61 -16.09 18.49
N ALA A 57 0.76 -16.60 19.39
CA ALA A 57 0.70 -18.02 19.69
C ALA A 57 0.26 -18.85 18.47
N GLU A 58 -0.73 -18.37 17.71
CA GLU A 58 -1.18 -19.00 16.47
C GLU A 58 -0.04 -19.08 15.43
N ILE A 59 0.68 -17.97 15.22
CA ILE A 59 1.80 -17.91 14.26
C ILE A 59 2.90 -18.90 14.67
N LYS A 60 3.29 -18.93 15.95
CA LYS A 60 4.29 -19.89 16.46
C LYS A 60 3.85 -21.34 16.26
N ALA A 61 2.58 -21.65 16.57
CA ALA A 61 2.05 -22.99 16.39
C ALA A 61 2.06 -23.42 14.91
N ALA A 62 1.71 -22.51 13.99
CA ALA A 62 1.75 -22.78 12.55
C ALA A 62 3.17 -22.89 11.97
N GLY A 63 4.15 -22.28 12.63
CA GLY A 63 5.59 -22.31 12.33
C GLY A 63 6.35 -23.50 12.92
N GLN A 64 5.73 -24.30 13.79
CA GLN A 64 6.40 -25.41 14.46
C GLN A 64 6.96 -26.42 13.44
N GLY A 65 8.22 -26.80 13.63
CA GLY A 65 8.94 -27.72 12.73
C GLY A 65 9.46 -27.07 11.44
N LYS A 66 9.31 -25.75 11.26
CA LYS A 66 9.84 -24.99 10.12
C LYS A 66 10.97 -24.05 10.55
N SER A 67 11.74 -23.57 9.59
CA SER A 67 12.79 -22.56 9.81
C SER A 67 12.22 -21.22 10.26
N TYR A 68 11.04 -20.85 9.73
CA TYR A 68 10.38 -19.57 9.98
C TYR A 68 8.96 -19.78 10.48
N ASP A 69 8.44 -18.77 11.17
CA ASP A 69 7.05 -18.74 11.64
C ASP A 69 6.14 -17.96 10.69
N CYS A 70 6.67 -16.93 10.02
CA CYS A 70 5.91 -16.03 9.14
C CYS A 70 6.80 -15.37 8.08
N ILE A 71 6.15 -14.79 7.06
CA ILE A 71 6.78 -13.87 6.10
C ILE A 71 6.56 -12.43 6.56
N LEU A 72 7.58 -11.59 6.48
CA LEU A 72 7.48 -10.14 6.67
C LEU A 72 7.82 -9.42 5.36
N GLY A 73 6.90 -8.66 4.79
CA GLY A 73 7.24 -7.73 3.70
C GLY A 73 8.07 -6.56 4.23
N ILE A 74 9.27 -6.32 3.66
CA ILE A 74 10.19 -5.26 4.10
C ILE A 74 10.47 -4.28 2.95
N SER A 75 10.28 -2.98 3.18
CA SER A 75 10.56 -1.91 2.20
C SER A 75 11.70 -0.98 2.62
N GLY A 76 12.13 -1.00 3.88
CA GLY A 76 13.03 0.00 4.47
C GLY A 76 12.29 1.23 5.01
N GLY A 77 10.97 1.30 4.81
CA GLY A 77 10.08 2.29 5.40
C GLY A 77 9.79 2.01 6.88
N VAL A 78 9.39 3.06 7.60
CA VAL A 78 9.14 3.06 9.06
C VAL A 78 8.34 1.84 9.52
N ASP A 79 7.17 1.62 8.92
CA ASP A 79 6.17 0.67 9.41
C ASP A 79 6.68 -0.78 9.32
N SER A 80 7.29 -1.15 8.19
CA SER A 80 7.84 -2.50 7.98
C SER A 80 9.11 -2.76 8.82
N THR A 81 9.97 -1.76 8.97
CA THR A 81 11.18 -1.85 9.79
C THR A 81 10.82 -1.96 11.28
N TYR A 82 9.82 -1.19 11.74
CA TYR A 82 9.33 -1.29 13.11
C TYR A 82 8.72 -2.66 13.39
N LEU A 83 7.98 -3.23 12.43
CA LEU A 83 7.48 -4.60 12.56
C LEU A 83 8.58 -5.64 12.65
N ALA A 84 9.68 -5.52 11.90
CA ALA A 84 10.82 -6.43 12.04
C ALA A 84 11.34 -6.45 13.49
N HIS A 85 11.47 -5.27 14.09
CA HIS A 85 11.88 -5.11 15.49
C HIS A 85 10.90 -5.76 16.46
N ILE A 86 9.61 -5.50 16.29
CA ILE A 86 8.57 -6.04 17.17
C ILE A 86 8.46 -7.56 17.05
N LEU A 87 8.52 -8.13 15.84
CA LEU A 87 8.49 -9.58 15.64
C LEU A 87 9.65 -10.28 16.37
N LYS A 88 10.86 -9.68 16.33
CA LYS A 88 12.00 -10.20 17.08
C LYS A 88 11.78 -10.11 18.59
N LYS A 89 11.26 -8.98 19.10
CA LYS A 89 10.91 -8.81 20.54
C LYS A 89 9.84 -9.81 21.00
N LEU A 90 8.90 -10.18 20.13
CA LEU A 90 7.87 -11.20 20.40
C LEU A 90 8.40 -12.65 20.29
N GLY A 91 9.67 -12.82 19.94
CA GLY A 91 10.32 -14.13 19.78
C GLY A 91 9.78 -14.93 18.60
N LEU A 92 9.34 -14.26 17.54
CA LEU A 92 8.99 -14.87 16.25
C LEU A 92 10.23 -14.95 15.35
N ARG A 93 10.24 -15.91 14.44
CA ARG A 93 11.29 -16.12 13.43
C ARG A 93 10.77 -15.73 12.05
N PRO A 94 10.76 -14.44 11.66
CA PRO A 94 10.32 -14.03 10.35
C PRO A 94 11.36 -14.35 9.27
N LEU A 95 10.90 -14.66 8.06
CA LEU A 95 11.69 -14.47 6.83
C LEU A 95 11.28 -13.13 6.23
N ALA A 96 12.21 -12.18 6.16
CA ALA A 96 11.97 -10.91 5.49
C ALA A 96 11.98 -11.11 3.97
N VAL A 97 11.00 -10.53 3.29
CA VAL A 97 10.82 -10.59 1.84
C VAL A 97 10.80 -9.19 1.28
N HIS A 98 11.75 -8.89 0.40
CA HIS A 98 11.87 -7.63 -0.31
C HIS A 98 11.64 -7.84 -1.81
N LEU A 99 11.00 -6.87 -2.46
CA LEU A 99 10.89 -6.81 -3.91
C LEU A 99 11.76 -5.66 -4.41
N ASP A 100 12.77 -5.99 -5.22
CA ASP A 100 13.54 -5.02 -5.96
C ASP A 100 12.95 -4.87 -7.37
N ASN A 101 12.27 -3.75 -7.60
CA ASN A 101 11.70 -3.38 -8.89
C ASN A 101 12.59 -2.39 -9.68
N GLY A 102 13.82 -2.18 -9.20
CA GLY A 102 14.80 -1.26 -9.77
C GLY A 102 14.69 0.18 -9.26
N TRP A 103 13.74 0.55 -8.40
CA TRP A 103 13.52 1.94 -7.99
C TRP A 103 13.92 2.29 -6.55
N ASN A 104 14.48 1.33 -5.82
CA ASN A 104 14.92 1.52 -4.45
C ASN A 104 15.93 2.67 -4.34
N SER A 105 15.74 3.54 -3.34
CA SER A 105 16.76 4.50 -2.94
C SER A 105 17.91 3.80 -2.21
N GLU A 106 19.12 4.33 -2.35
CA GLU A 106 20.31 3.81 -1.65
C GLU A 106 20.10 3.77 -0.12
N LEU A 107 19.41 4.79 0.41
CA LEU A 107 19.09 4.88 1.82
C LEU A 107 18.12 3.78 2.28
N ALA A 108 17.10 3.46 1.49
CA ALA A 108 16.18 2.37 1.80
C ALA A 108 16.89 1.01 1.82
N VAL A 109 17.76 0.74 0.83
CA VAL A 109 18.58 -0.47 0.80
C VAL A 109 19.48 -0.54 2.04
N SER A 110 20.17 0.55 2.37
CA SER A 110 21.03 0.62 3.56
C SER A 110 20.26 0.38 4.85
N ASN A 111 19.06 0.96 4.99
CA ASN A 111 18.21 0.76 6.16
C ASN A 111 17.78 -0.71 6.32
N VAL A 112 17.35 -1.36 5.22
CA VAL A 112 16.98 -2.78 5.25
C VAL A 112 18.17 -3.64 5.68
N GLU A 113 19.35 -3.45 5.07
CA GLU A 113 20.53 -4.24 5.38
C GLU A 113 20.98 -4.09 6.84
N LYS A 114 21.08 -2.85 7.34
CA LYS A 114 21.51 -2.56 8.72
C LYS A 114 20.55 -3.18 9.74
N VAL A 115 19.26 -2.96 9.56
CA VAL A 115 18.24 -3.41 10.51
C VAL A 115 18.15 -4.94 10.54
N LEU A 116 18.05 -5.59 9.37
CA LEU A 116 17.91 -7.04 9.34
C LEU A 116 19.16 -7.75 9.84
N LYS A 117 20.35 -7.20 9.57
CA LYS A 117 21.61 -7.72 10.13
C LYS A 117 21.64 -7.60 11.65
N PHE A 118 21.23 -6.46 12.22
CA PHE A 118 21.18 -6.26 13.67
C PHE A 118 20.18 -7.21 14.34
N LEU A 119 19.01 -7.40 13.71
CA LEU A 119 17.95 -8.28 14.24
C LEU A 119 18.19 -9.76 13.96
N GLU A 120 19.22 -10.12 13.20
CA GLU A 120 19.50 -11.47 12.72
C GLU A 120 18.26 -12.10 12.05
N ILE A 121 17.70 -11.38 11.07
CA ILE A 121 16.55 -11.82 10.26
C ILE A 121 17.03 -12.10 8.84
N ASP A 122 16.73 -13.29 8.34
CA ASP A 122 17.05 -13.67 6.97
C ASP A 122 16.26 -12.84 5.95
N LEU A 123 16.91 -12.51 4.83
CA LEU A 123 16.32 -11.73 3.74
C LEU A 123 16.23 -12.56 2.46
N TYR A 124 15.04 -12.61 1.88
CA TYR A 124 14.79 -13.05 0.52
C TYR A 124 14.46 -11.83 -0.35
N THR A 125 15.21 -11.64 -1.43
CA THR A 125 14.95 -10.57 -2.40
C THR A 125 14.46 -11.14 -3.72
N ARG A 126 13.28 -10.70 -4.18
CA ARG A 126 12.84 -10.92 -5.56
C ARG A 126 13.24 -9.71 -6.39
N VAL A 127 14.16 -9.90 -7.33
CA VAL A 127 14.52 -8.89 -8.33
C VAL A 127 13.61 -9.08 -9.55
N LEU A 128 12.94 -8.01 -10.00
CA LEU A 128 12.15 -8.02 -11.22
C LEU A 128 13.04 -7.92 -12.45
N ASP A 129 12.63 -8.58 -13.54
CA ASP A 129 13.20 -8.30 -14.85
C ASP A 129 12.89 -6.86 -15.24
N TRP A 130 13.95 -6.07 -15.45
CA TRP A 130 13.84 -4.63 -15.67
C TRP A 130 13.14 -4.29 -16.99
N GLU A 131 13.38 -5.08 -18.05
CA GLU A 131 12.78 -4.82 -19.36
C GLU A 131 11.27 -5.05 -19.31
N GLU A 132 10.85 -6.18 -18.71
CA GLU A 132 9.43 -6.48 -18.48
C GLU A 132 8.75 -5.41 -17.62
N PHE A 133 9.38 -5.04 -16.50
CA PHE A 133 8.77 -4.13 -15.54
C PHE A 133 8.69 -2.70 -16.05
N ARG A 134 9.73 -2.21 -16.73
CA ARG A 134 9.73 -0.90 -17.37
C ARG A 134 8.62 -0.80 -18.42
N ASP A 135 8.48 -1.80 -19.29
CA ASP A 135 7.42 -1.79 -20.31
C ASP A 135 6.01 -1.81 -19.69
N LEU A 136 5.84 -2.52 -18.58
CA LEU A 136 4.61 -2.49 -17.79
C LEU A 136 4.33 -1.12 -17.17
N GLN A 137 5.32 -0.47 -16.55
CA GLN A 137 5.15 0.88 -16.00
C GLN A 137 4.86 1.92 -17.09
N LEU A 138 5.57 1.86 -18.22
CA LEU A 138 5.29 2.70 -19.38
C LEU A 138 3.88 2.50 -19.91
N SER A 139 3.37 1.26 -19.89
CA SER A 139 2.00 0.95 -20.28
C SER A 139 0.98 1.66 -19.40
N PHE A 140 1.21 1.72 -18.09
CA PHE A 140 0.35 2.44 -17.15
C PHE A 140 0.42 3.96 -17.32
N LEU A 141 1.61 4.51 -17.57
CA LEU A 141 1.75 5.94 -17.89
C LEU A 141 0.98 6.31 -19.17
N LYS A 142 1.09 5.49 -20.23
CA LYS A 142 0.33 5.65 -21.48
C LYS A 142 -1.17 5.43 -21.32
N ALA A 143 -1.57 4.60 -20.36
CA ALA A 143 -2.97 4.42 -19.99
C ALA A 143 -3.56 5.68 -19.33
N SER A 144 -2.73 6.62 -18.87
CA SER A 144 -3.17 7.91 -18.32
C SER A 144 -4.11 7.74 -17.12
N VAL A 145 -3.79 6.78 -16.25
CA VAL A 145 -4.53 6.46 -15.01
C VAL A 145 -3.78 6.98 -13.77
N PRO A 146 -4.48 7.35 -12.68
CA PRO A 146 -3.86 7.88 -11.47
C PRO A 146 -3.17 6.81 -10.61
N ASP A 147 -3.21 5.55 -11.01
CA ASP A 147 -2.74 4.41 -10.21
C ASP A 147 -1.61 3.65 -10.93
N ALA A 148 -0.69 4.39 -11.56
CA ALA A 148 0.44 3.80 -12.30
C ALA A 148 1.47 3.03 -11.42
N GLU A 149 1.30 3.07 -10.09
CA GLU A 149 2.11 2.31 -9.13
C GLU A 149 1.61 0.89 -8.89
N ILE A 150 0.39 0.57 -9.33
CA ILE A 150 -0.25 -0.74 -9.12
C ILE A 150 0.61 -1.92 -9.62
N PRO A 151 1.39 -1.81 -10.71
CA PRO A 151 2.37 -2.83 -11.06
C PRO A 151 3.38 -3.16 -9.96
N THR A 152 3.82 -2.19 -9.16
CA THR A 152 4.71 -2.45 -8.01
C THR A 152 3.94 -3.17 -6.92
N ASP A 153 2.79 -2.63 -6.50
CA ASP A 153 2.00 -3.18 -5.38
C ASP A 153 1.53 -4.61 -5.65
N HIS A 154 1.11 -4.89 -6.89
CA HIS A 154 0.72 -6.23 -7.31
C HIS A 154 1.90 -7.20 -7.26
N ALA A 155 3.08 -6.77 -7.72
CA ALA A 155 4.28 -7.61 -7.69
C ALA A 155 4.68 -7.92 -6.24
N ILE A 156 4.65 -6.93 -5.33
CA ILE A 156 4.95 -7.12 -3.90
C ILE A 156 4.00 -8.16 -3.32
N MET A 157 2.70 -7.94 -3.46
CA MET A 157 1.69 -8.84 -2.90
C MET A 157 1.80 -10.25 -3.51
N SER A 158 2.03 -10.35 -4.82
CA SER A 158 2.22 -11.64 -5.49
C SER A 158 3.45 -12.38 -4.99
N THR A 159 4.58 -11.70 -4.83
CA THR A 159 5.80 -12.30 -4.28
C THR A 159 5.58 -12.78 -2.86
N LEU A 160 4.92 -12.01 -2.00
CA LEU A 160 4.62 -12.43 -0.63
C LEU A 160 3.77 -13.71 -0.58
N TYR A 161 2.72 -13.80 -1.38
CA TYR A 161 1.90 -15.02 -1.47
C TYR A 161 2.68 -16.22 -2.01
N GLN A 162 3.46 -16.03 -3.08
CA GLN A 162 4.29 -17.09 -3.68
C GLN A 162 5.30 -17.63 -2.68
N VAL A 163 6.11 -16.76 -2.07
CA VAL A 163 7.15 -17.15 -1.10
C VAL A 163 6.52 -17.81 0.13
N THR A 164 5.40 -17.29 0.64
CA THR A 164 4.68 -17.91 1.77
C THR A 164 4.26 -19.34 1.44
N ALA A 165 3.70 -19.56 0.24
CA ALA A 165 3.26 -20.88 -0.20
C ALA A 165 4.43 -21.84 -0.44
N GLU A 166 5.56 -21.35 -0.98
CA GLU A 166 6.79 -22.10 -1.23
C GLU A 166 7.46 -22.55 0.07
N GLN A 167 7.51 -21.67 1.08
CA GLN A 167 8.03 -21.98 2.43
C GLN A 167 7.05 -22.82 3.27
N GLY A 168 5.85 -23.11 2.75
CA GLY A 168 4.80 -23.83 3.48
C GLY A 168 4.29 -23.08 4.71
N LEU A 169 4.44 -21.75 4.74
CA LEU A 169 3.98 -20.88 5.82
C LEU A 169 2.51 -20.50 5.63
N ARG A 170 1.91 -19.90 6.64
CA ARG A 170 0.50 -19.47 6.62
C ARG A 170 0.30 -18.01 6.92
N HIS A 171 1.31 -17.29 7.38
CA HIS A 171 1.13 -15.92 7.88
C HIS A 171 2.06 -14.96 7.14
N ILE A 172 1.48 -13.94 6.54
CA ILE A 172 2.17 -12.76 6.00
C ILE A 172 1.89 -11.60 6.95
N ILE A 173 2.95 -11.00 7.49
CA ILE A 173 2.87 -9.84 8.38
C ILE A 173 3.03 -8.57 7.53
N SER A 174 2.12 -7.62 7.73
CA SER A 174 2.07 -6.37 6.98
C SER A 174 2.13 -5.14 7.89
N GLY A 175 2.80 -4.10 7.40
CA GLY A 175 2.80 -2.75 7.98
C GLY A 175 1.50 -1.97 7.78
N ALA A 176 0.56 -2.48 6.97
CA ALA A 176 -0.74 -1.85 6.82
C ALA A 176 -1.48 -1.82 8.16
N ASN A 177 -2.13 -0.70 8.45
CA ASN A 177 -2.88 -0.48 9.69
C ASN A 177 -3.96 0.58 9.50
N VAL A 178 -5.01 0.50 10.32
CA VAL A 178 -6.15 1.42 10.24
C VAL A 178 -5.74 2.87 10.56
N VAL A 179 -4.78 3.02 11.47
CA VAL A 179 -4.31 4.31 12.00
C VAL A 179 -3.68 5.19 10.92
N THR A 180 -2.97 4.62 9.94
CA THR A 180 -2.26 5.39 8.90
C THR A 180 -2.76 5.18 7.47
N GLU A 181 -3.68 4.24 7.21
CA GLU A 181 -4.05 3.82 5.84
C GLU A 181 -5.55 3.64 5.56
N ALA A 182 -6.45 3.88 6.51
CA ALA A 182 -7.89 3.70 6.30
C ALA A 182 -8.51 4.62 5.23
N VAL A 183 -8.02 5.86 5.11
CA VAL A 183 -8.45 6.85 4.13
C VAL A 183 -7.53 6.79 2.91
N LEU A 184 -7.99 6.18 1.83
CA LEU A 184 -7.42 6.26 0.49
C LEU A 184 -8.53 6.09 -0.56
N PRO A 185 -8.88 7.12 -1.34
CA PRO A 185 -9.95 7.01 -2.33
C PRO A 185 -9.68 5.94 -3.39
N THR A 186 -10.68 5.10 -3.68
CA THR A 186 -10.60 4.10 -4.77
C THR A 186 -10.47 4.76 -6.14
N SER A 187 -10.94 5.99 -6.28
CA SER A 187 -10.75 6.84 -7.46
C SER A 187 -9.27 7.16 -7.72
N TRP A 188 -8.42 7.14 -6.68
CA TRP A 188 -6.99 7.46 -6.76
C TRP A 188 -6.10 6.21 -6.85
N THR A 189 -6.55 5.07 -6.36
CA THR A 189 -5.76 3.82 -6.34
C THR A 189 -6.68 2.60 -6.46
N TYR A 190 -6.54 1.84 -7.55
CA TYR A 190 -7.34 0.63 -7.81
C TYR A 190 -6.48 -0.49 -8.42
N GLY A 191 -6.80 -1.75 -8.07
CA GLY A 191 -6.39 -2.89 -8.90
C GLY A 191 -5.18 -3.68 -8.41
N ILE A 192 -4.76 -3.49 -7.15
CA ILE A 192 -3.69 -4.28 -6.51
C ILE A 192 -3.94 -5.78 -6.67
N GLY A 193 -5.19 -6.26 -6.55
CA GLY A 193 -5.58 -7.66 -6.78
C GLY A 193 -6.22 -7.95 -8.14
N ASP A 194 -6.22 -7.01 -9.09
CA ASP A 194 -6.92 -7.13 -10.37
C ASP A 194 -5.94 -7.39 -11.52
N TRP A 195 -5.49 -8.64 -11.66
CA TRP A 195 -4.60 -9.01 -12.77
C TRP A 195 -5.24 -8.79 -14.15
N ARG A 196 -6.57 -8.78 -14.26
CA ARG A 196 -7.24 -8.48 -15.53
C ARG A 196 -7.08 -7.01 -15.92
N TYR A 197 -7.11 -6.10 -14.95
CA TYR A 197 -6.77 -4.69 -15.14
C TYR A 197 -5.33 -4.52 -15.59
N ILE A 198 -4.39 -5.08 -14.83
CA ILE A 198 -2.94 -4.94 -15.07
C ILE A 198 -2.54 -5.54 -16.43
N SER A 199 -2.87 -6.81 -16.66
CA SER A 199 -2.56 -7.49 -17.93
C SER A 199 -3.36 -6.93 -19.10
N GLY A 200 -4.51 -6.30 -18.85
CA GLY A 200 -5.33 -5.63 -19.85
C GLY A 200 -4.68 -4.36 -20.37
N ILE A 201 -4.23 -3.48 -19.47
CA ILE A 201 -3.45 -2.28 -19.80
C ILE A 201 -2.17 -2.68 -20.54
N HIS A 202 -1.43 -3.65 -20.00
CA HIS A 202 -0.19 -4.11 -20.61
C HIS A 202 -0.40 -4.64 -22.03
N ARG A 203 -1.45 -5.44 -22.26
CA ARG A 203 -1.77 -5.94 -23.61
C ARG A 203 -2.07 -4.82 -24.61
N GLN A 204 -2.59 -3.69 -24.13
CA GLN A 204 -2.95 -2.57 -24.99
C GLN A 204 -1.77 -1.66 -25.33
N PHE A 205 -0.83 -1.46 -24.40
CA PHE A 205 0.24 -0.45 -24.55
C PHE A 205 1.66 -1.01 -24.49
N GLY A 206 1.83 -2.22 -23.98
CA GLY A 206 3.09 -2.92 -23.83
C GLY A 206 3.56 -3.56 -25.13
N LYS A 207 4.86 -3.78 -25.19
CA LYS A 207 5.58 -4.39 -26.32
C LYS A 207 6.22 -5.71 -25.92
N GLU A 208 6.61 -5.85 -24.66
CA GLU A 208 7.30 -7.01 -24.13
C GLU A 208 6.33 -8.09 -23.64
N LYS A 209 6.86 -9.27 -23.34
CA LYS A 209 6.09 -10.35 -22.68
C LYS A 209 6.47 -10.40 -21.21
N LEU A 210 5.47 -10.36 -20.33
CA LEU A 210 5.64 -10.59 -18.90
C LEU A 210 5.85 -12.08 -18.62
N LYS A 211 7.09 -12.57 -18.69
CA LYS A 211 7.42 -13.98 -18.47
C LYS A 211 7.72 -14.27 -17.00
N SER A 212 8.44 -13.37 -16.34
CA SER A 212 8.97 -13.53 -14.99
C SER A 212 8.28 -12.63 -13.96
N TYR A 213 7.56 -11.60 -14.41
CA TYR A 213 6.79 -10.73 -13.54
C TYR A 213 5.82 -11.53 -12.63
N PRO A 214 5.96 -11.40 -11.29
CA PRO A 214 5.14 -12.14 -10.35
C PRO A 214 3.71 -11.59 -10.37
N HIS A 215 2.76 -12.48 -10.63
CA HIS A 215 1.34 -12.14 -10.58
C HIS A 215 0.52 -13.29 -10.00
N PHE A 216 -0.71 -12.96 -9.63
CA PHE A 216 -1.76 -13.94 -9.40
C PHE A 216 -3.08 -13.51 -10.01
N THR A 217 -3.83 -14.49 -10.49
CA THR A 217 -5.23 -14.35 -10.87
C THR A 217 -6.14 -14.46 -9.65
N ARG A 218 -7.41 -14.04 -9.79
CA ARG A 218 -8.44 -14.23 -8.76
C ARG A 218 -8.52 -15.68 -8.26
N ASP A 219 -8.37 -16.66 -9.14
CA ASP A 219 -8.45 -18.08 -8.79
C ASP A 219 -7.21 -18.56 -8.02
N GLN A 220 -6.03 -18.06 -8.37
CA GLN A 220 -4.81 -18.30 -7.59
C GLN A 220 -4.88 -17.65 -6.21
N TRP A 221 -5.46 -16.46 -6.10
CA TRP A 221 -5.71 -15.84 -4.80
C TRP A 221 -6.66 -16.67 -3.92
N TYR A 222 -7.73 -17.23 -4.50
CA TYR A 222 -8.59 -18.18 -3.78
C TYR A 222 -7.85 -19.45 -3.38
N TYR A 223 -6.96 -19.98 -4.22
CA TYR A 223 -6.11 -21.10 -3.86
C TYR A 223 -5.20 -20.75 -2.67
N TYR A 224 -4.53 -19.59 -2.67
CA TYR A 224 -3.71 -19.15 -1.54
C TYR A 224 -4.53 -18.98 -0.25
N THR A 225 -5.72 -18.39 -0.37
CA THR A 225 -6.58 -18.09 0.78
C THR A 225 -7.22 -19.35 1.38
N PHE A 226 -7.87 -20.19 0.56
CA PHE A 226 -8.68 -21.30 1.09
C PHE A 226 -7.94 -22.63 1.15
N ILE A 227 -7.04 -22.90 0.20
CA ILE A 227 -6.31 -24.17 0.14
C ILE A 227 -5.01 -24.08 0.92
N LYS A 228 -4.20 -23.04 0.66
CA LYS A 228 -2.95 -22.81 1.42
C LYS A 228 -3.18 -22.19 2.79
N LYS A 229 -4.38 -21.63 3.04
CA LYS A 229 -4.75 -20.99 4.31
C LYS A 229 -3.76 -19.88 4.68
N ILE A 230 -3.35 -19.10 3.68
CA ILE A 230 -2.48 -17.95 3.87
C ILE A 230 -3.33 -16.78 4.37
N ASN A 231 -2.95 -16.25 5.53
CA ASN A 231 -3.59 -15.13 6.21
C ASN A 231 -2.65 -13.93 6.20
N TYR A 232 -3.22 -12.78 5.87
CA TYR A 232 -2.56 -11.47 5.98
C TYR A 232 -2.86 -10.90 7.37
N VAL A 233 -1.81 -10.53 8.13
CA VAL A 233 -1.93 -10.08 9.52
C VAL A 233 -1.37 -8.66 9.64
N CYS A 234 -2.26 -7.70 9.91
CA CYS A 234 -1.92 -6.32 10.22
C CYS A 234 -1.55 -6.20 11.70
N LEU A 235 -0.34 -6.64 12.07
CA LEU A 235 0.05 -6.77 13.48
C LEU A 235 0.09 -5.42 14.22
N LEU A 236 0.31 -4.32 13.50
CA LEU A 236 0.32 -2.97 14.08
C LEU A 236 -1.05 -2.54 14.65
N ASP A 237 -2.17 -3.11 14.18
CA ASP A 237 -3.50 -2.81 14.72
C ASP A 237 -3.67 -3.33 16.16
N TYR A 238 -2.82 -4.27 16.59
CA TYR A 238 -2.82 -4.82 17.96
C TYR A 238 -1.74 -4.20 18.86
N LEU A 239 -1.13 -3.10 18.43
CA LEU A 239 -0.09 -2.38 19.16
C LEU A 239 -0.49 -0.91 19.36
N PRO A 240 0.00 -0.23 20.41
CA PRO A 240 -0.08 1.22 20.52
C PRO A 240 0.90 1.87 19.53
N TYR A 241 0.56 1.85 18.25
CA TYR A 241 1.45 2.32 17.18
C TYR A 241 1.36 3.83 16.98
N TYR A 242 2.41 4.54 17.39
CA TYR A 242 2.63 5.96 17.12
C TYR A 242 3.80 6.13 16.16
N LYS A 243 3.56 6.73 14.99
CA LYS A 243 4.57 6.78 13.93
C LYS A 243 5.86 7.50 14.36
N LYS A 244 5.73 8.64 15.07
CA LYS A 244 6.87 9.41 15.58
C LYS A 244 7.71 8.62 16.59
N GLU A 245 7.05 7.85 17.45
CA GLU A 245 7.73 7.01 18.43
C GLU A 245 8.43 5.84 17.75
N ALA A 246 7.77 5.19 16.78
CA ALA A 246 8.37 4.13 15.98
C ALA A 246 9.65 4.63 15.28
N MET A 247 9.61 5.80 14.64
CA MET A 247 10.81 6.42 14.04
C MET A 247 11.93 6.61 15.05
N ARG A 248 11.64 7.17 16.23
CA ARG A 248 12.64 7.37 17.28
C ARG A 248 13.29 6.06 17.72
N VAL A 249 12.48 5.01 17.95
CA VAL A 249 13.00 3.67 18.32
C VAL A 249 13.91 3.12 17.22
N LEU A 250 13.53 3.27 15.95
CA LEU A 250 14.32 2.81 14.82
C LEU A 250 15.67 3.54 14.70
N GLU A 251 15.67 4.87 14.91
CA GLU A 251 16.88 5.68 14.87
C GLU A 251 17.82 5.35 16.03
N GLU A 252 17.29 5.30 17.26
CA GLU A 252 18.06 5.10 18.50
C GLU A 252 18.57 3.65 18.65
N GLU A 253 17.73 2.65 18.37
CA GLU A 253 18.07 1.25 18.62
C GLU A 253 18.70 0.55 17.41
N LEU A 254 18.33 0.94 16.17
CA LEU A 254 18.68 0.19 14.96
C LEU A 254 19.54 0.96 13.94
N GLY A 255 19.84 2.25 14.22
CA GLY A 255 20.61 3.09 13.31
C GLY A 255 19.92 3.34 11.96
N TRP A 256 18.59 3.23 11.93
CA TRP A 256 17.75 3.58 10.78
C TRP A 256 17.82 5.09 10.54
N GLN A 257 17.72 5.49 9.28
CA GLN A 257 17.80 6.89 8.88
C GLN A 257 16.55 7.33 8.11
N TYR A 258 15.99 8.48 8.50
CA TYR A 258 14.84 9.05 7.82
C TYR A 258 15.20 9.55 6.42
N TYR A 259 14.34 9.22 5.45
CA TYR A 259 14.55 9.45 4.01
C TYR A 259 13.67 10.58 3.43
N GLY A 260 13.03 11.37 4.29
CA GLY A 260 12.46 12.68 3.91
C GLY A 260 11.01 12.68 3.42
N GLY A 261 10.26 11.57 3.49
CA GLY A 261 8.83 11.56 3.13
C GLY A 261 8.15 10.21 3.30
N LYS A 262 6.82 10.13 3.10
CA LYS A 262 6.11 8.83 3.02
C LYS A 262 6.31 8.23 1.63
N HIS A 263 6.72 6.97 1.55
CA HIS A 263 7.03 6.23 0.32
C HIS A 263 8.25 6.69 -0.48
N TYR A 264 9.09 7.56 0.10
CA TYR A 264 10.31 8.05 -0.53
C TYR A 264 11.46 7.02 -0.51
N GLU A 265 11.19 5.80 0.00
CA GLU A 265 12.05 4.63 -0.22
C GLU A 265 12.18 4.26 -1.71
N SER A 266 11.18 4.61 -2.53
CA SER A 266 11.12 4.38 -3.98
C SER A 266 11.16 5.70 -4.74
N ILE A 267 12.16 5.88 -5.61
CA ILE A 267 12.32 7.11 -6.42
C ILE A 267 11.14 7.29 -7.37
N TYR A 268 10.66 6.20 -7.99
CA TYR A 268 9.50 6.25 -8.87
C TYR A 268 8.23 6.66 -8.12
N THR A 269 8.02 6.13 -6.92
CA THR A 269 6.85 6.45 -6.11
C THR A 269 6.86 7.89 -5.67
N ARG A 270 8.00 8.36 -5.17
CA ARG A 270 8.22 9.78 -4.86
C ARG A 270 7.88 10.64 -6.06
N PHE A 271 8.46 10.37 -7.23
CA PHE A 271 8.20 11.13 -8.44
C PHE A 271 6.74 11.07 -8.91
N PHE A 272 6.13 9.90 -8.91
CA PHE A 272 4.75 9.74 -9.37
C PHE A 272 3.78 10.48 -8.45
N GLN A 273 3.91 10.32 -7.14
CA GLN A 273 3.02 10.97 -6.16
C GLN A 273 3.30 12.47 -6.00
N GLY A 274 4.55 12.89 -6.13
CA GLY A 274 4.97 14.27 -5.91
C GLY A 274 4.91 15.16 -7.16
N TYR A 275 5.04 14.58 -8.35
CA TYR A 275 5.07 15.33 -9.61
C TYR A 275 3.90 14.97 -10.54
N ILE A 276 3.73 13.69 -10.89
CA ILE A 276 2.73 13.28 -11.89
C ILE A 276 1.31 13.46 -11.36
N LEU A 277 1.01 12.99 -10.15
CA LEU A 277 -0.34 13.08 -9.59
C LEU A 277 -0.82 14.54 -9.40
N PRO A 278 -0.06 15.45 -8.80
CA PRO A 278 -0.48 16.84 -8.65
C PRO A 278 -0.62 17.54 -10.01
N THR A 279 0.39 17.40 -10.88
CA THR A 279 0.44 18.12 -12.17
C THR A 279 -0.59 17.60 -13.16
N LYS A 280 -0.66 16.27 -13.35
CA LYS A 280 -1.52 15.66 -14.36
C LYS A 280 -2.92 15.41 -13.85
N PHE A 281 -3.11 14.95 -12.62
CA PHE A 281 -4.42 14.49 -12.12
C PHE A 281 -5.08 15.43 -11.11
N ASN A 282 -4.37 16.46 -10.63
CA ASN A 282 -4.82 17.31 -9.52
C ASN A 282 -5.09 16.50 -8.24
N ILE A 283 -4.25 15.49 -7.98
CA ILE A 283 -4.33 14.61 -6.80
C ILE A 283 -3.10 14.86 -5.92
N ASP A 284 -3.34 15.14 -4.64
CA ASP A 284 -2.30 15.20 -3.61
C ASP A 284 -2.58 14.11 -2.56
N LYS A 285 -1.85 12.99 -2.64
CA LYS A 285 -2.01 11.85 -1.72
C LYS A 285 -1.69 12.22 -0.26
N ARG A 286 -0.96 13.30 0.01
CA ARG A 286 -0.72 13.78 1.37
C ARG A 286 -2.03 14.08 2.08
N LYS A 287 -3.07 14.58 1.39
CA LYS A 287 -4.39 14.83 1.99
C LYS A 287 -4.97 13.57 2.62
N ALA A 288 -4.88 12.44 1.92
CA ALA A 288 -5.34 11.15 2.42
C ALA A 288 -4.49 10.67 3.61
N HIS A 289 -3.16 10.75 3.48
CA HIS A 289 -2.24 10.33 4.56
C HIS A 289 -2.37 11.16 5.83
N LEU A 290 -2.42 12.50 5.72
CA LEU A 290 -2.59 13.40 6.86
C LEU A 290 -4.00 13.27 7.46
N SER A 291 -5.03 13.03 6.64
CA SER A 291 -6.38 12.76 7.14
C SER A 291 -6.47 11.51 8.00
N ASN A 292 -5.69 10.46 7.72
CA ASN A 292 -5.58 9.30 8.61
C ASN A 292 -4.97 9.68 9.97
N LEU A 293 -3.92 10.50 9.98
CA LEU A 293 -3.29 10.97 11.23
C LEU A 293 -4.23 11.87 12.05
N ILE A 294 -5.06 12.67 11.39
CA ILE A 294 -6.11 13.45 12.06
C ILE A 294 -7.18 12.54 12.64
N CYS A 295 -7.65 11.56 11.87
CA CYS A 295 -8.72 10.66 12.33
C CYS A 295 -8.27 9.75 13.48
N SER A 296 -6.96 9.49 13.60
CA SER A 296 -6.33 8.71 14.65
C SER A 296 -5.75 9.54 15.80
N ASP A 297 -6.06 10.84 15.86
CA ASP A 297 -5.60 11.77 16.90
C ASP A 297 -4.05 11.88 17.03
N GLN A 298 -3.30 11.54 15.97
CA GLN A 298 -1.82 11.67 15.93
C GLN A 298 -1.35 13.02 15.38
N MET A 299 -2.25 13.82 14.82
CA MET A 299 -1.97 15.12 14.23
C MET A 299 -3.23 15.99 14.27
N THR A 300 -3.06 17.29 14.52
CA THR A 300 -4.14 18.27 14.42
C THR A 300 -4.43 18.66 12.97
N ARG A 301 -5.63 19.15 12.71
CA ARG A 301 -5.99 19.64 11.37
C ARG A 301 -5.14 20.84 10.97
N GLU A 302 -4.79 21.70 11.91
CA GLU A 302 -3.96 22.88 11.72
C GLU A 302 -2.54 22.50 11.29
N GLU A 303 -1.93 21.52 11.96
CA GLU A 303 -0.61 20.98 11.57
C GLU A 303 -0.65 20.39 10.15
N ALA A 304 -1.69 19.63 9.82
CA ALA A 304 -1.86 19.04 8.49
C ALA A 304 -2.00 20.11 7.40
N LEU A 305 -2.73 21.19 7.67
CA LEU A 305 -2.86 22.31 6.74
C LEU A 305 -1.55 23.07 6.55
N ALA A 306 -0.76 23.25 7.62
CA ALA A 306 0.57 23.83 7.53
C ALA A 306 1.50 22.96 6.66
N GLU A 307 1.49 21.65 6.85
CA GLU A 307 2.25 20.70 6.03
C GLU A 307 1.84 20.76 4.54
N LEU A 308 0.54 20.83 4.26
CA LEU A 308 0.02 20.91 2.88
C LEU A 308 0.33 22.25 2.20
N ALA A 309 0.53 23.33 2.97
CA ALA A 309 0.91 24.64 2.44
C ALA A 309 2.32 24.64 1.85
N HIS A 310 3.17 23.70 2.28
CA HIS A 310 4.48 23.49 1.68
C HIS A 310 4.38 22.62 0.42
N ASN A 311 5.20 22.92 -0.58
CA ASN A 311 5.34 22.05 -1.75
C ASN A 311 5.90 20.69 -1.29
N ALA A 312 5.21 19.60 -1.67
CA ALA A 312 5.66 18.24 -1.38
C ALA A 312 7.04 17.91 -1.97
N TYR A 313 7.43 18.69 -2.98
CA TYR A 313 8.64 18.52 -3.77
C TYR A 313 9.44 19.82 -3.77
N LEU A 314 10.69 19.75 -3.31
CA LEU A 314 11.65 20.82 -3.55
C LEU A 314 11.96 20.87 -5.05
N GLU A 315 12.07 22.07 -5.61
CA GLU A 315 12.20 22.28 -7.07
C GLU A 315 13.41 21.55 -7.65
N ASP A 316 14.57 21.62 -6.96
CA ASP A 316 15.79 20.90 -7.34
C ASP A 316 15.62 19.37 -7.33
N GLN A 317 14.93 18.82 -6.32
CA GLN A 317 14.62 17.40 -6.24
C GLN A 317 13.72 16.98 -7.41
N SER A 318 12.76 17.83 -7.78
CA SER A 318 11.78 17.58 -8.85
C SER A 318 12.46 17.42 -10.19
N GLN A 319 13.40 18.30 -10.48
CA GLN A 319 14.13 18.26 -11.73
C GLN A 319 15.06 17.05 -11.79
N ALA A 320 15.78 16.75 -10.70
CA ALA A 320 16.65 15.58 -10.62
C ALA A 320 15.89 14.26 -10.80
N ASP A 321 14.74 14.10 -10.13
CA ASP A 321 13.93 12.90 -10.25
C ASP A 321 13.25 12.79 -11.62
N LEU A 322 12.80 13.91 -12.21
CA LEU A 322 12.30 13.94 -13.59
C LEU A 322 13.36 13.40 -14.56
N GLU A 323 14.57 13.94 -14.53
CA GLU A 323 15.67 13.52 -15.40
C GLU A 323 16.04 12.06 -15.19
N TYR A 324 16.16 11.63 -13.93
CA TYR A 324 16.49 10.25 -13.59
C TYR A 324 15.41 9.28 -14.07
N VAL A 325 14.14 9.55 -13.75
CA VAL A 325 13.02 8.67 -14.08
C VAL A 325 12.80 8.61 -15.59
N THR A 326 12.80 9.73 -16.32
CA THR A 326 12.61 9.70 -17.78
C THR A 326 13.75 8.99 -18.48
N LYS A 327 15.01 9.22 -18.05
CA LYS A 327 16.17 8.52 -18.60
C LYS A 327 16.06 7.01 -18.37
N LYS A 328 15.71 6.60 -17.15
CA LYS A 328 15.60 5.18 -16.78
C LYS A 328 14.42 4.49 -17.49
N LEU A 329 13.32 5.20 -17.71
CA LEU A 329 12.19 4.75 -18.52
C LEU A 329 12.43 4.83 -20.04
N GLU A 330 13.60 5.30 -20.49
CA GLU A 330 13.95 5.51 -21.90
C GLU A 330 12.96 6.43 -22.64
N LEU A 331 12.52 7.49 -21.96
CA LEU A 331 11.65 8.52 -22.53
C LEU A 331 12.45 9.77 -22.88
N THR A 332 12.23 10.28 -24.08
CA THR A 332 12.61 11.66 -24.41
C THR A 332 11.72 12.66 -23.68
N ALA A 333 12.20 13.89 -23.49
CA ALA A 333 11.39 14.97 -22.91
C ALA A 333 10.08 15.19 -23.69
N HIS A 334 10.12 15.06 -25.02
CA HIS A 334 8.93 15.19 -25.86
C HIS A 334 7.91 14.06 -25.60
N GLU A 335 8.35 12.80 -25.54
CA GLU A 335 7.46 11.67 -25.27
C GLU A 335 6.84 11.75 -23.88
N PHE A 336 7.63 12.14 -22.87
CA PHE A 336 7.10 12.35 -21.52
C PHE A 336 6.06 13.46 -21.50
N GLN A 337 6.31 14.59 -22.17
CA GLN A 337 5.34 15.68 -22.27
C GLN A 337 4.05 15.24 -22.99
N MET A 338 4.18 14.43 -24.05
CA MET A 338 3.02 13.85 -24.74
C MET A 338 2.19 12.97 -23.78
N ILE A 339 2.84 12.09 -23.01
CA ILE A 339 2.17 11.29 -21.97
C ILE A 339 1.46 12.19 -20.96
N MET A 340 2.11 13.25 -20.47
CA MET A 340 1.52 14.19 -19.51
C MET A 340 0.30 14.91 -20.09
N SER A 341 0.28 15.21 -21.39
CA SER A 341 -0.83 15.86 -22.09
C SER A 341 -2.03 14.95 -22.41
N LEU A 342 -1.89 13.62 -22.31
CA LEU A 342 -2.98 12.68 -22.60
C LEU A 342 -4.21 12.96 -21.71
N PRO A 343 -5.44 12.82 -22.22
CA PRO A 343 -6.65 12.92 -21.41
C PRO A 343 -6.59 11.99 -20.20
N ARG A 344 -7.01 12.48 -19.03
CA ARG A 344 -7.07 11.70 -17.80
C ARG A 344 -8.08 10.56 -17.97
N LYS A 345 -7.71 9.38 -17.50
CA LYS A 345 -8.57 8.19 -17.43
C LYS A 345 -8.58 7.63 -16.02
N SER A 346 -9.43 6.66 -15.81
CA SER A 346 -9.57 5.91 -14.58
C SER A 346 -9.55 4.41 -14.87
N TYR A 347 -9.45 3.59 -13.83
CA TYR A 347 -9.60 2.14 -13.97
C TYR A 347 -10.93 1.72 -14.63
N LYS A 348 -11.98 2.56 -14.56
CA LYS A 348 -13.29 2.31 -15.17
C LYS A 348 -13.25 2.31 -16.70
N ASP A 349 -12.25 2.97 -17.29
CA ASP A 349 -12.00 3.02 -18.74
C ASP A 349 -11.33 1.74 -19.28
N TYR A 350 -10.99 0.81 -18.39
CA TYR A 350 -10.27 -0.42 -18.71
C TYR A 350 -11.03 -1.67 -18.25
N LYS A 351 -10.60 -2.84 -18.73
CA LYS A 351 -11.19 -4.13 -18.35
C LYS A 351 -10.75 -4.49 -16.94
N THR A 352 -11.70 -4.58 -16.02
CA THR A 352 -11.48 -4.98 -14.63
C THR A 352 -12.29 -6.21 -14.28
N TYR A 353 -12.04 -6.80 -13.12
CA TYR A 353 -12.93 -7.82 -12.55
C TYR A 353 -14.30 -7.26 -12.15
N GLN A 354 -14.42 -5.94 -11.91
CA GLN A 354 -15.70 -5.30 -11.58
C GLN A 354 -16.64 -5.15 -12.81
N ASN A 355 -16.06 -5.01 -14.00
CA ASN A 355 -16.79 -4.72 -15.24
C ASN A 355 -17.27 -5.99 -16.00
N VAL A 356 -17.37 -7.16 -15.34
CA VAL A 356 -17.83 -8.42 -15.95
C VAL A 356 -19.25 -8.79 -15.52
N THR A 357 -20.10 -9.13 -16.49
CA THR A 357 -21.54 -9.41 -16.37
C THR A 357 -21.89 -10.65 -15.53
N SER A 358 -23.04 -10.57 -14.84
CA SER A 358 -23.93 -11.58 -14.19
C SER A 358 -23.42 -12.97 -13.76
N LEU A 359 -22.63 -13.70 -14.57
CA LEU A 359 -22.13 -15.05 -14.25
C LEU A 359 -21.09 -15.05 -13.13
N ASP A 360 -20.24 -14.01 -13.05
CA ASP A 360 -19.31 -13.83 -11.94
C ASP A 360 -20.04 -13.42 -10.65
N ARG A 361 -21.18 -12.70 -10.75
CA ARG A 361 -22.01 -12.42 -9.57
C ARG A 361 -22.61 -13.69 -8.98
N LEU A 362 -22.93 -14.70 -9.80
CA LEU A 362 -23.42 -16.01 -9.34
C LEU A 362 -22.31 -16.84 -8.68
N ARG A 363 -21.08 -16.82 -9.22
CA ARG A 363 -19.91 -17.41 -8.54
C ARG A 363 -19.57 -16.69 -7.24
N VAL A 364 -19.66 -15.36 -7.23
CA VAL A 364 -19.51 -14.51 -6.03
C VAL A 364 -20.67 -14.69 -5.05
N LYS A 365 -21.86 -15.14 -5.46
CA LYS A 365 -22.97 -15.48 -4.55
C LYS A 365 -22.82 -16.88 -3.97
N ALA A 366 -22.35 -17.84 -4.77
CA ALA A 366 -22.07 -19.21 -4.32
C ALA A 366 -20.80 -19.29 -3.45
N LEU A 367 -19.82 -18.42 -3.68
CA LEU A 367 -18.59 -18.26 -2.87
C LEU A 367 -18.68 -17.07 -1.90
N GLY A 368 -19.83 -16.39 -1.85
CA GLY A 368 -20.08 -15.14 -1.14
C GLY A 368 -20.16 -15.22 0.37
N VAL A 369 -19.85 -16.38 0.94
CA VAL A 369 -19.56 -16.52 2.38
C VAL A 369 -18.15 -16.03 2.71
N ALA A 370 -17.28 -15.79 1.73
CA ALA A 370 -15.90 -15.40 1.95
C ALA A 370 -15.59 -13.94 1.56
N LYS A 371 -16.52 -13.01 1.81
CA LYS A 371 -16.34 -11.56 1.63
C LYS A 371 -15.46 -10.92 2.72
N ALA A 372 -14.54 -11.70 3.31
CA ALA A 372 -13.99 -11.43 4.63
C ALA A 372 -12.47 -11.21 4.76
N GLY A 373 -11.78 -10.95 3.64
CA GLY A 373 -10.33 -10.72 3.67
C GLY A 373 -9.89 -9.25 3.59
N TYR A 374 -10.78 -8.30 3.28
CA TYR A 374 -10.41 -6.88 3.16
C TYR A 374 -11.55 -5.91 3.54
N GLN A 375 -12.77 -6.40 3.79
CA GLN A 375 -13.92 -5.60 4.25
C GLN A 375 -14.84 -6.31 5.28
N ALA A 376 -14.44 -7.42 5.91
CA ALA A 376 -15.25 -8.03 6.97
C ALA A 376 -14.89 -7.57 8.38
N LYS A 377 -15.39 -6.38 8.71
CA LYS A 377 -16.15 -6.17 9.94
C LYS A 377 -17.40 -5.31 9.68
N LYS A 378 -18.05 -5.48 8.52
CA LYS A 378 -19.37 -4.87 8.25
C LYS A 378 -20.46 -5.94 8.33
N LYS A 379 -21.24 -5.86 9.43
CA LYS A 379 -22.43 -6.65 9.83
C LYS A 379 -22.18 -7.79 10.82
N LEU A 380 -22.20 -7.46 12.11
CA LEU A 380 -22.92 -8.20 13.16
C LEU A 380 -23.20 -7.23 14.34
N SER A 381 -24.33 -6.52 14.25
CA SER A 381 -25.21 -6.11 15.37
C SER A 381 -26.20 -5.07 14.84
N GLY A 382 -27.49 -5.41 14.91
CA GLY A 382 -28.58 -4.61 14.34
C GLY A 382 -29.85 -5.41 14.04
N ALA A 383 -30.13 -6.42 14.86
CA ALA A 383 -31.44 -6.98 15.19
C ALA A 383 -31.24 -7.91 16.39
#